data_AF-A0A953M7F7-F1
#
_entry.id   AF-A0A953M7F7-F1
#
_cell.length_a   1.000
_cell.length_b   1.000
_cell.length_c   1.000
_cell.angle_alpha   90.00
_cell.angle_beta   90.00
_cell.angle_gamma   90.00
#
_symmetry.space_group_name_H-M   'P 1'
#
loop_
_entity.id
_entity.type
_entity.pdbx_description
1 polymer ?
#
loop_
_entity_poly.entity_id
_entity_poly.type
_entity_poly.pdbx_seq_one_letter_code
_entity_poly.pdbx_strand_id
1 'polypeptide(L)' 'MDPLVHVSEPAMTLLGPAIGGLGLNVRAYDKIRRVSRTVVDLDGKDEIGEAHVETAVQYRLLDRRV' A
#
# COMPACT_ATOMS: atom_id res chain seq x y z
N MET A 1 -18.92 -2.10 6.30
CA MET A 1 -17.78 -1.87 7.22
C MET A 1 -16.73 -2.86 6.81
N ASP A 2 -15.61 -2.34 6.31
CA ASP A 2 -14.57 -3.10 5.60
C ASP A 2 -13.92 -4.11 6.56
N PRO A 3 -13.99 -5.44 6.30
CA PRO A 3 -13.21 -6.40 7.07
C PRO A 3 -11.73 -6.02 6.90
N LEU A 4 -11.00 -5.98 8.02
CA LEU A 4 -9.56 -5.70 8.02
C LEU A 4 -8.86 -6.67 7.06
N VAL A 5 -8.54 -6.20 5.86
CA VAL A 5 -7.74 -6.98 4.91
C VAL A 5 -6.42 -7.29 5.55
N HIS A 6 -6.08 -8.57 5.52
CA HIS A 6 -4.82 -9.02 6.06
C HIS A 6 -3.69 -8.47 5.20
N VAL A 7 -2.71 -7.83 5.83
CA VAL A 7 -1.47 -7.44 5.17
C VAL A 7 -0.47 -8.52 5.52
N SER A 8 0.14 -9.13 4.51
CA SER A 8 1.12 -10.18 4.75
C SER A 8 2.36 -9.62 5.46
N GLU A 9 3.01 -10.44 6.27
CA GLU A 9 4.24 -10.05 6.98
C GLU A 9 5.36 -9.54 6.04
N PRO A 10 5.58 -10.14 4.84
CA PRO A 10 6.51 -9.59 3.86
C PRO A 10 6.10 -8.22 3.34
N ALA A 11 4.80 -7.99 3.09
CA ALA A 11 4.29 -6.70 2.66
C ALA A 11 4.47 -5.61 3.74
N MET A 12 4.31 -5.97 5.02
CA MET A 12 4.61 -5.09 6.16
C MET A 12 6.08 -4.68 6.20
N THR A 13 6.99 -5.59 5.87
CA THR A 13 8.44 -5.30 5.82
C THR A 13 8.79 -4.29 4.72
N LEU A 14 8.10 -4.32 3.58
CA LEU A 14 8.28 -3.35 2.49
C LEU A 14 7.70 -1.96 2.79
N LEU A 15 6.64 -1.90 3.60
CA LEU A 15 5.98 -0.63 3.93
C LEU A 15 6.92 0.33 4.67
N GLY A 16 7.76 -0.16 5.57
CA GLY A 16 8.68 0.68 6.35
C GLY A 16 9.59 1.55 5.46
N PRO A 17 10.43 0.95 4.59
CA PRO A 17 11.30 1.68 3.66
C PRO A 17 10.52 2.57 2.69
N ALA A 18 9.41 2.07 2.13
CA ALA A 18 8.61 2.81 1.17
C ALA A 18 8.01 4.09 1.76
N ILE A 19 7.49 4.02 2.99
CA ILE A 19 6.94 5.18 3.68
C ILE A 19 8.05 6.13 4.12
N GLY A 20 9.22 5.61 4.53
CA GLY A 20 10.40 6.41 4.82
C GLY A 20 10.86 7.26 3.63
N GLY A 21 10.93 6.67 2.43
CA GLY A 21 11.25 7.39 1.19
C GLY A 21 10.17 8.38 0.72
N LEU A 22 8.93 8.22 1.19
CA LEU A 22 7.79 9.07 0.84
C LEU A 22 7.51 10.20 1.85
N GLY A 23 8.25 10.26 2.96
CA GLY A 23 8.06 11.22 4.04
C GLY A 23 7.10 10.67 5.09
N LEU A 24 7.67 9.92 6.04
CA LEU A 24 7.00 9.16 7.10
C LEU A 24 6.00 9.99 7.90
N ASN A 25 4.75 10.00 7.44
CA ASN A 25 3.62 10.51 8.19
C ASN A 25 2.44 9.55 8.08
N VAL A 26 1.52 9.64 9.05
CA VAL A 26 0.32 8.80 9.11
C VAL A 26 -0.48 8.87 7.81
N ARG A 27 -0.50 10.01 7.12
CA ARG A 27 -1.25 10.19 5.87
C ARG A 27 -0.66 9.41 4.70
N ALA A 28 0.68 9.30 4.62
CA ALA A 28 1.36 8.53 3.60
C ALA A 28 1.05 7.03 3.74
N TYR A 29 1.14 6.50 4.97
CA TYR A 29 0.71 5.13 5.28
C TYR A 29 -0.74 4.89 4.89
N ASP A 30 -1.64 5.79 5.29
CA ASP A 30 -3.08 5.65 5.08
C ASP A 30 -3.46 5.67 3.60
N LYS A 31 -2.75 6.47 2.79
CA LYS A 31 -2.94 6.52 1.33
C LYS A 31 -2.45 5.22 0.67
N ILE A 32 -1.26 4.74 1.02
CA ILE A 32 -0.71 3.48 0.48
C ILE A 32 -1.65 2.33 0.81
N ARG A 33 -2.10 2.24 2.08
CA ARG A 33 -3.05 1.21 2.52
C ARG A 33 -4.35 1.21 1.71
N ARG A 34 -4.94 2.38 1.45
CA ARG A 34 -6.16 2.48 0.63
C ARG A 34 -5.94 2.05 -0.82
N VAL A 35 -4.83 2.46 -1.43
CA VAL A 35 -4.52 2.06 -2.82
C VAL A 35 -4.25 0.57 -2.91
N SER A 36 -3.48 0.01 -1.97
CA SER A 36 -3.24 -1.44 -1.91
C SER A 36 -4.55 -2.22 -1.73
N ARG A 37 -5.52 -1.71 -0.95
CA ARG A 37 -6.87 -2.30 -0.88
C ARG A 37 -7.57 -2.30 -2.24
N THR A 38 -7.59 -1.17 -2.93
CA THR A 38 -8.19 -1.10 -4.27
C THR A 38 -7.53 -2.07 -5.25
N VAL A 39 -6.20 -2.20 -5.21
CA VAL A 39 -5.47 -3.16 -6.07
C VAL A 39 -5.86 -4.60 -5.73
N VAL A 40 -5.92 -4.96 -4.44
CA VAL A 40 -6.35 -6.29 -3.98
C VAL A 40 -7.78 -6.60 -4.42
N ASP A 41 -8.68 -5.64 -4.29
CA ASP A 41 -10.09 -5.79 -4.70
C ASP A 41 -10.20 -6.03 -6.21
N LEU A 42 -9.38 -5.36 -7.02
CA LEU A 42 -9.32 -5.57 -8.47
C LEU A 42 -8.69 -6.92 -8.84
N ASP A 43 -7.72 -7.39 -8.06
CA ASP A 43 -7.07 -8.70 -8.23
C ASP A 43 -7.96 -9.86 -7.76
N GLY A 44 -9.10 -9.59 -7.11
CA GLY A 44 -9.99 -10.60 -6.56
C GLY A 44 -9.35 -11.41 -5.42
N LYS A 45 -8.43 -10.81 -4.67
CA LYS A 45 -7.73 -11.43 -3.55
C LYS A 45 -8.26 -10.88 -2.22
N ASP A 46 -8.01 -11.61 -1.14
CA ASP A 46 -8.38 -11.21 0.22
C ASP A 46 -7.17 -10.85 1.11
N GLU A 47 -5.98 -10.78 0.52
CA GLU A 47 -4.72 -10.48 1.21
C GLU A 47 -3.88 -9.43 0.45
N ILE A 48 -3.39 -8.42 1.18
CA ILE A 48 -2.41 -7.46 0.68
C ILE A 48 -1.01 -8.08 0.77
N GLY A 49 -0.54 -8.62 -0.36
CA GLY A 49 0.84 -9.03 -0.58
C GLY A 49 1.76 -7.91 -1.06
N GLU A 50 3.04 -8.25 -1.23
CA GLU A 50 4.12 -7.34 -1.63
C GLU A 50 3.81 -6.60 -2.93
N ALA A 51 3.34 -7.31 -3.96
CA ALA A 51 3.03 -6.73 -5.27
C ALA A 51 1.96 -5.61 -5.19
N HIS A 52 0.98 -5.76 -4.31
CA HIS A 52 -0.07 -4.75 -4.11
C HIS A 52 0.47 -3.50 -3.38
N VAL A 53 1.42 -3.69 -2.46
CA VAL A 53 2.12 -2.59 -1.78
C VAL A 53 3.03 -1.86 -2.76
N GLU A 54 3.84 -2.59 -3.53
CA GLU A 54 4.74 -2.00 -4.52
C GLU A 54 3.98 -1.17 -5.56
N THR A 55 2.89 -1.73 -6.09
CA THR A 55 1.99 -1.02 -7.01
C THR A 55 1.47 0.28 -6.38
N ALA A 56 1.01 0.23 -5.13
CA ALA A 56 0.50 1.42 -4.43
C ALA A 56 1.58 2.49 -4.21
N VAL A 57 2.81 2.07 -3.90
CA VAL A 57 3.96 2.97 -3.75
C VAL A 57 4.32 3.63 -5.08
N GLN A 58 4.35 2.87 -6.18
CA GLN A 58 4.62 3.39 -7.51
C GLN A 58 3.57 4.42 -7.95
N TYR A 59 2.29 4.12 -7.74
CA TYR A 59 1.20 5.09 -7.98
C TYR A 59 1.41 6.38 -7.18
N ARG A 60 1.86 6.27 -5.92
CA ARG A 60 2.11 7.44 -5.09
C ARG A 60 3.30 8.28 -5.57
N LEU A 61 4.36 7.63 -6.06
CA LEU A 61 5.50 8.34 -6.65
C LEU A 61 5.09 9.09 -7.92
N LEU A 62 4.22 8.48 -8.74
CA LEU A 62 3.67 9.12 -9.93
C LEU A 62 2.83 10.36 -9.58
N ASP A 63 1.88 10.22 -8.64
CA ASP A 63 0.99 11.29 -8.16
C ASP A 63 1.75 12.47 -7.52
N ARG A 64 2.99 12.27 -7.05
CA ARG A 64 3.84 13.34 -6.53
C ARG A 64 4.65 14.08 -7.60
N ARG A 65 4.77 13.53 -8.80
CA ARG A 65 5.57 14.12 -9.90
C ARG A 65 4.74 14.99 -10.84
N VAL A 66 3.41 14.88 -10.76
CA VAL A 66 2.43 15.71 -11.47
C VAL A 66 2.07 16.91 -10.60
#